data_AF-A0A1L3FAG5-F1
#
_entry.id   AF-A0A1L3FAG5-F1
#
_cell.length_a   1.000
_cell.length_b   1.000
_cell.length_c   1.000
_cell.angle_alpha   90.00
_cell.angle_beta   90.00
_cell.angle_gamma   90.00
#
_symmetry.space_group_name_H-M   'P 1'
#
loop_
_entity.id
_entity.type
_entity.pdbx_description
1 polymer ?
#
loop_
_entity_poly.entity_id
_entity_poly.type
_entity_poly.pdbx_seq_one_letter_code
_entity_poly.pdbx_strand_id
1 'polypeptide(L)' 'MTEHQLREQEFQIARYKHLEREVTDPLAACLLHSIIEDLEAELRRNRPDSHGPRD' A
#
# COMPACT_ATOMS: atom_id res chain seq x y z
N MET A 1 -9.52 -0.24 -10.84
CA MET A 1 -8.68 -1.45 -10.89
C MET A 1 -9.56 -2.70 -10.97
N THR A 2 -9.08 -3.78 -11.58
CA THR A 2 -9.73 -5.11 -11.46
C THR A 2 -9.45 -5.68 -10.07
N GLU A 3 -10.31 -6.58 -9.58
CA GLU A 3 -10.11 -7.25 -8.28
C GLU A 3 -8.76 -7.96 -8.18
N HIS A 4 -8.24 -8.45 -9.32
CA HIS A 4 -6.93 -9.09 -9.40
C HIS A 4 -5.78 -8.11 -9.15
N GLN A 5 -5.88 -6.87 -9.66
CA GLN A 5 -4.90 -5.81 -9.39
C GLN A 5 -4.94 -5.35 -7.93
N LEU A 6 -6.13 -5.23 -7.34
CA LEU A 6 -6.25 -4.86 -5.92
C LEU A 6 -5.56 -5.89 -5.01
N ARG A 7 -5.77 -7.19 -5.27
CA ARG A 7 -5.10 -8.27 -4.52
C ARG A 7 -3.59 -8.27 -4.75
N GLU A 8 -3.14 -8.03 -5.97
CA GLU A 8 -1.71 -7.92 -6.27
C GLU A 8 -1.07 -6.75 -5.53
N GLN A 9 -1.78 -5.62 -5.46
CA GLN A 9 -1.33 -4.43 -4.74
C GLN A 9 -1.30 -4.66 -3.22
N GLU A 10 -2.31 -5.31 -2.64
CA GLU A 10 -2.29 -5.74 -1.23
C GLU A 10 -1.10 -6.67 -0.93
N PHE A 11 -0.81 -7.60 -1.84
CA PHE A 11 0.33 -8.51 -1.70
C PHE A 11 1.67 -7.76 -1.79
N GLN A 12 1.80 -6.78 -2.68
CA GLN A 12 2.99 -5.93 -2.76
C GLN A 12 3.19 -5.12 -1.49
N ILE A 13 2.13 -4.51 -0.96
CA ILE A 13 2.17 -3.76 0.32
C ILE A 13 2.63 -4.66 1.47
N ALA A 14 2.08 -5.87 1.58
CA ALA A 14 2.47 -6.83 2.62
C ALA A 14 3.96 -7.22 2.50
N ARG A 15 4.46 -7.42 1.28
CA ARG A 15 5.87 -7.72 1.03
C ARG A 15 6.79 -6.57 1.41
N TYR A 16 6.43 -5.34 1.04
CA TYR A 16 7.24 -4.18 1.39
C TYR A 16 7.23 -3.91 2.90
N LYS A 17 6.10 -4.12 3.59
CA LYS A 17 6.04 -4.05 5.06
C LYS A 17 6.92 -5.09 5.75
N HIS A 18 7.07 -6.27 5.16
CA HIS A 18 8.02 -7.26 5.67
C HIS A 18 9.46 -6.79 5.46
N LEU A 19 9.78 -6.34 4.26
CA LEU A 19 11.10 -5.84 3.92
C LEU A 19 11.52 -4.63 4.76
N GLU A 20 10.60 -3.71 5.07
CA GLU A 20 10.81 -2.56 5.96
C GLU A 20 11.31 -2.99 7.34
N ARG A 21 10.85 -4.15 7.84
CA ARG A 21 11.26 -4.69 9.15
C ARG A 21 12.60 -5.44 9.11
N GLU A 22 12.96 -5.97 7.95
CA GLU A 22 14.22 -6.71 7.77
C GLU A 22 15.38 -5.79 7.39
N VAL A 23 15.10 -4.64 6.79
CA VAL A 23 16.13 -3.69 6.37
C VAL A 23 16.78 -3.03 7.59
N THR A 24 18.10 -3.05 7.63
CA THR A 24 18.89 -2.45 8.71
C THR A 24 19.32 -1.01 8.39
N ASP A 25 19.28 -0.64 7.11
CA ASP A 25 19.59 0.71 6.66
C ASP A 25 18.40 1.65 6.94
N PRO A 26 18.59 2.71 7.76
CA PRO A 26 17.49 3.57 8.18
C PRO A 26 16.93 4.40 7.01
N LEU A 27 17.75 4.75 6.03
CA LEU A 27 17.28 5.48 4.85
C LEU A 27 16.39 4.58 3.99
N ALA A 28 16.79 3.33 3.75
CA ALA A 28 16.00 2.34 3.04
C ALA A 28 14.67 2.06 3.75
N ALA A 29 14.66 2.00 5.09
CA ALA A 29 13.42 1.87 5.86
C ALA A 29 12.47 3.07 5.62
N CYS A 30 12.99 4.30 5.68
CA CYS A 30 12.19 5.50 5.40
C CYS A 30 11.64 5.54 3.95
N LEU A 31 12.43 5.10 2.98
CA LEU A 31 12.00 5.03 1.58
C LEU A 31 10.92 3.96 1.39
N LEU A 32 11.09 2.79 1.99
CA LEU A 32 10.09 1.72 1.97
C LEU A 32 8.78 2.18 2.60
N HIS A 33 8.84 2.88 3.75
CA HIS A 33 7.68 3.46 4.39
C HIS A 33 6.90 4.38 3.44
N SER A 34 7.61 5.30 2.77
CA SER A 34 7.00 6.26 1.85
C SER A 34 6.33 5.57 0.65
N ILE A 35 6.96 4.50 0.12
CA ILE A 35 6.40 3.69 -0.99
C ILE A 35 5.14 2.96 -0.52
N ILE A 36 5.18 2.38 0.69
CA ILE A 36 4.04 1.67 1.29
C ILE A 36 2.86 2.62 1.47
N GLU A 37 3.09 3.82 2.00
CA GLU A 37 2.04 4.83 2.19
C GLU A 37 1.36 5.22 0.87
N ASP A 38 2.13 5.42 -0.20
CA ASP A 38 1.59 5.77 -1.51
C ASP A 38 0.75 4.62 -2.10
N LEU A 39 1.24 3.39 -2.00
CA LEU A 39 0.50 2.19 -2.43
C LEU A 39 -0.79 1.98 -1.61
N GLU A 40 -0.76 2.20 -0.30
CA GLU A 40 -1.94 2.12 0.55
C GLU A 40 -2.96 3.21 0.22
N ALA A 41 -2.51 4.43 -0.08
CA ALA A 41 -3.37 5.52 -0.50
C ALA A 41 -4.03 5.23 -1.86
N GLU A 42 -3.27 4.68 -2.81
CA GLU A 42 -3.80 4.26 -4.11
C GLU A 42 -4.80 3.11 -3.96
N LEU A 43 -4.49 2.10 -3.14
CA LEU A 43 -5.40 0.99 -2.85
C LEU A 43 -6.71 1.49 -2.23
N ARG A 44 -6.65 2.42 -1.28
CA ARG A 44 -7.84 3.03 -0.65
C ARG A 44 -8.68 3.83 -1.64
N ARG A 45 -8.05 4.54 -2.58
CA ARG A 45 -8.75 5.28 -3.65
C ARG A 45 -9.41 4.36 -4.66
N ASN A 46 -8.80 3.20 -4.94
CA ASN A 46 -9.27 2.24 -5.93
C ASN A 46 -10.24 1.20 -5.37
N ARG A 47 -10.31 1.03 -4.05
CA ARG A 47 -11.32 0.20 -3.41
C ARG A 47 -12.68 0.89 -3.58
N PRO A 48 -13.69 0.24 -4.17
CA PRO A 48 -15.01 0.84 -4.42
C PRO A 48 -15.86 1.07 -3.15
N ASP A 49 -15.25 1.04 -1.96
CA ASP A 49 -15.92 1.06 -0.67
C ASP A 49 -15.49 2.30 0.13
N SER A 50 -15.72 3.50 -0.40
CA SER A 50 -15.66 4.78 0.36
C SER A 50 -16.20 5.99 -0.42
N HIS A 51 -17.12 5.79 -1.37
CA HIS A 51 -18.01 6.86 -1.82
C HIS A 51 -19.46 6.44 -1.59
N GLY A 52 -19.81 6.26 -0.32
CA GLY A 52 -21.19 6.52 0.08
C GLY A 52 -21.46 8.01 -0.13
N PRO A 53 -22.62 8.40 -0.69
CA PRO A 53 -22.94 9.81 -0.86
C PRO A 53 -22.91 10.46 0.53
N ARG A 54 -22.00 11.41 0.72
CA ARG A 54 -22.05 12.29 1.87
C ARG A 54 -23.12 13.32 1.53
N ASP A 55 -24.21 13.28 2.29
CA ASP A 55 -25.34 14.21 2.32
C ASP A 55 -24.90 15.68 2.22
#